data_AF-A0A952T6W3-F1
#
_entry.id   AF-A0A952T6W3-F1
#
_cell.length_a   1.000
_cell.length_b   1.000
_cell.length_c   1.000
_cell.angle_alpha   90.00
_cell.angle_beta   90.00
_cell.angle_gamma   90.00
#
_symmetry.space_group_name_H-M   'P 1'
#
loop_
_entity.id
_entity.type
_entity.pdbx_description
1 polymer ?
#
loop_
_entity_poly.entity_id
_entity_poly.type
_entity_poly.pdbx_seq_one_letter_code
_entity_poly.pdbx_strand_id
1 'polypeptide(L)'
;MKKELFRYLSLLVFVLIAACTAKKEAETAVADEEWPLMDEFHMVMAESFHPFKDSANIAPAIANAAEMAALAEKWSNAELPSKVNNDEVKANLQSLKTETAAFAELVQGGDEAAIGASLKDLHDLFHDLQDAWYKGGEHGHQHKH
;
A
#
# COMPACT_ATOMS: atom_id res chain seq x y z
N MET A 1 32.06 -30.94 47.13
CA MET A 1 33.23 -30.04 47.24
C MET A 1 34.48 -30.76 46.74
N LYS A 2 35.05 -30.32 45.60
CA LYS A 2 36.42 -30.53 45.08
C LYS A 2 36.41 -29.94 43.65
N LYS A 3 36.52 -28.62 43.55
CA LYS A 3 37.75 -27.88 43.22
C LYS A 3 38.09 -28.02 41.73
N GLU A 4 37.57 -27.06 40.98
CA GLU A 4 38.19 -26.47 39.80
C GLU A 4 39.70 -26.24 40.00
N LEU A 5 40.41 -26.10 38.87
CA LEU A 5 41.66 -25.34 38.69
C LEU A 5 42.94 -26.17 38.45
N PHE A 6 43.34 -26.27 37.17
CA PHE A 6 44.63 -25.77 36.63
C PHE A 6 44.73 -26.22 35.16
N ARG A 7 44.42 -25.38 34.17
CA ARG A 7 45.21 -24.29 33.57
C ARG A 7 46.57 -24.71 33.00
N TYR A 8 46.70 -24.38 31.71
CA TYR A 8 47.88 -24.11 30.89
C TYR A 8 48.49 -25.28 30.12
N LEU A 9 48.20 -25.31 28.82
CA LEU A 9 49.30 -25.36 27.87
C LEU A 9 49.06 -24.36 26.74
N SER A 10 50.08 -23.55 26.54
CA SER A 10 50.15 -22.38 25.70
C SER A 10 50.55 -22.74 24.26
N LEU A 11 50.21 -21.83 23.35
CA LEU A 11 50.79 -21.56 22.03
C LEU A 11 50.44 -22.44 20.80
N LEU A 12 50.03 -21.68 19.76
CA LEU A 12 50.29 -21.80 18.33
C LEU A 12 49.64 -22.95 17.56
N VAL A 13 48.86 -22.62 16.53
CA VAL A 13 49.29 -22.75 15.12
C VAL A 13 48.27 -22.15 14.15
N PHE A 14 48.85 -21.46 13.17
CA PHE A 14 48.38 -20.85 11.93
C PHE A 14 47.08 -21.33 11.24
N VAL A 15 46.35 -20.31 10.77
CA VAL A 15 45.48 -20.20 9.59
C VAL A 15 45.70 -21.25 8.50
N LEU A 16 44.60 -21.86 8.03
CA LEU A 16 44.46 -22.39 6.65
C LEU A 16 43.03 -22.19 6.13
N ILE A 17 42.97 -21.87 4.84
CA ILE A 17 41.88 -21.25 4.08
C ILE A 17 41.02 -22.31 3.36
N ALA A 18 39.70 -22.02 3.31
CA ALA A 18 38.68 -22.36 2.31
C ALA A 18 38.56 -23.78 1.69
N ALA A 19 37.35 -24.34 1.73
CA ALA A 19 36.57 -24.68 0.52
C ALA A 19 35.11 -25.06 0.86
N CYS A 20 34.18 -24.34 0.21
CA CYS A 20 32.80 -24.61 -0.22
C CYS A 20 32.17 -25.97 0.17
N THR A 21 30.94 -26.06 0.66
CA THR A 21 29.70 -25.68 -0.05
C THR A 21 28.56 -25.40 0.93
N ALA A 22 28.29 -24.13 1.21
CA ALA A 22 26.94 -23.71 1.58
C ALA A 22 26.23 -23.40 0.27
N LYS A 23 25.43 -24.36 -0.21
CA LYS A 23 24.42 -24.11 -1.25
C LYS A 23 23.45 -23.10 -0.62
N LYS A 24 23.71 -21.81 -0.86
CA LYS A 24 22.79 -20.73 -0.55
C LYS A 24 21.64 -20.93 -1.53
N GLU A 25 20.62 -21.68 -1.10
CA GLU A 25 19.35 -21.67 -1.77
C GLU A 25 18.89 -20.22 -1.72
N ALA A 26 18.95 -19.56 -2.88
CA ALA A 26 18.28 -18.29 -3.06
C ALA A 26 16.80 -18.60 -2.84
N GLU A 27 16.33 -18.35 -1.63
CA GLU A 27 14.92 -18.16 -1.35
C GLU A 27 14.50 -17.03 -2.28
N THR A 28 13.88 -17.40 -3.39
CA THR A 28 13.20 -16.46 -4.28
C THR A 28 12.03 -15.93 -3.46
N ALA A 29 12.32 -14.94 -2.60
CA ALA A 29 11.30 -14.04 -2.12
C ALA A 29 10.69 -13.46 -3.39
N VAL A 30 9.45 -13.85 -3.66
CA VAL A 30 8.58 -13.09 -4.56
C VAL A 30 8.61 -11.69 -3.94
N ALA A 31 9.30 -10.75 -4.56
CA ALA A 31 9.18 -9.37 -4.17
C ALA A 31 7.71 -9.04 -4.44
N ASP A 32 6.92 -8.86 -3.39
CA ASP A 32 5.58 -8.30 -3.54
C ASP A 32 5.79 -7.00 -4.32
N GLU A 33 5.28 -6.96 -5.55
CA GLU A 33 5.32 -5.71 -6.29
C GLU A 33 4.47 -4.71 -5.51
N GLU A 34 5.10 -3.65 -5.03
CA GLU A 34 4.44 -2.57 -4.31
C GLU A 34 4.02 -1.46 -5.29
N TRP A 35 2.92 -0.78 -5.00
CA TRP A 35 2.56 0.48 -5.64
C TRP A 35 2.40 1.55 -4.55
N PRO A 36 3.50 2.19 -4.11
CA PRO A 36 3.51 2.94 -2.85
C PRO A 36 2.43 4.03 -2.73
N LEU A 37 2.08 4.71 -3.82
CA LEU A 37 1.04 5.74 -3.81
C LEU A 37 -0.38 5.17 -3.70
N MET A 38 -0.60 3.93 -4.15
CA MET A 38 -1.84 3.20 -3.88
C MET A 38 -1.97 2.95 -2.38
N ASP A 39 -0.90 2.52 -1.72
CA ASP A 39 -0.91 2.23 -0.29
C ASP A 39 -1.05 3.51 0.55
N GLU A 40 -0.33 4.58 0.21
CA GLU A 40 -0.48 5.90 0.84
C GLU A 40 -1.94 6.39 0.75
N PHE A 41 -2.54 6.33 -0.45
CA PHE A 41 -3.92 6.73 -0.64
C PHE A 41 -4.90 5.83 0.13
N HIS A 42 -4.68 4.51 0.09
CA HIS A 42 -5.51 3.53 0.77
C HIS A 42 -5.56 3.77 2.27
N MET A 43 -4.45 4.13 2.91
CA MET A 43 -4.43 4.41 4.35
C MET A 43 -5.43 5.52 4.73
N VAL A 44 -5.37 6.66 4.02
CA VAL A 44 -6.26 7.80 4.27
C VAL A 44 -7.71 7.47 3.88
N MET A 45 -7.91 6.75 2.77
CA MET A 45 -9.23 6.30 2.34
C MET A 45 -9.87 5.36 3.37
N ALA A 46 -9.14 4.37 3.87
CA ALA A 46 -9.64 3.41 4.85
C ALA A 46 -9.99 4.07 6.20
N GLU A 47 -9.15 5.00 6.67
CA GLU A 47 -9.42 5.78 7.89
C GLU A 47 -10.67 6.66 7.73
N SER A 48 -10.96 7.12 6.52
CA SER A 48 -12.14 7.93 6.21
C SER A 48 -13.41 7.08 6.06
N PHE A 49 -13.33 6.01 5.27
CA PHE A 49 -14.47 5.22 4.83
C PHE A 49 -14.95 4.21 5.88
N HIS A 50 -14.06 3.51 6.58
CA HIS A 50 -14.49 2.46 7.51
C HIS A 50 -15.35 3.00 8.67
N PRO A 51 -15.00 4.13 9.33
CA PRO A 51 -15.86 4.72 10.35
C PRO A 51 -17.24 5.11 9.80
N PHE A 52 -17.30 5.65 8.59
CA PHE A 52 -18.56 5.95 7.90
C PHE A 52 -19.36 4.68 7.61
N LYS A 53 -18.74 3.67 7.00
CA LYS A 53 -19.38 2.40 6.65
C LYS A 53 -19.93 1.68 7.87
N ASP A 54 -19.19 1.67 8.97
CA ASP A 54 -19.52 0.85 10.14
C ASP A 54 -20.44 1.56 11.14
N SER A 55 -20.44 2.91 11.16
CA SER A 55 -21.17 3.68 12.18
C SER A 55 -21.79 5.00 11.70
N ALA A 56 -21.78 5.27 10.39
CA ALA A 56 -22.15 6.55 9.79
C ALA A 56 -21.32 7.75 10.30
N ASN A 57 -20.17 7.50 10.93
CA ASN A 57 -19.30 8.56 11.43
C ASN A 57 -18.49 9.19 10.28
N ILE A 58 -18.96 10.33 9.77
CA ILE A 58 -18.30 11.09 8.70
C ILE A 58 -17.18 12.01 9.18
N ALA A 59 -16.97 12.18 10.49
CA ALA A 59 -15.99 13.14 11.01
C ALA A 59 -14.55 12.88 10.51
N PRO A 60 -14.06 11.62 10.43
CA PRO A 60 -12.74 11.33 9.85
C PRO A 60 -12.67 11.70 8.37
N ALA A 61 -13.73 11.42 7.60
CA ALA A 61 -13.77 11.73 6.18
C ALA A 61 -13.70 13.24 5.91
N ILE A 62 -14.36 14.05 6.73
CA ILE A 62 -14.26 15.52 6.68
C ILE A 62 -12.84 15.98 7.01
N ALA A 63 -12.24 15.42 8.07
CA ALA A 63 -10.88 15.80 8.51
C ALA A 63 -9.80 15.46 7.46
N ASN A 64 -9.99 14.35 6.74
CA ASN A 64 -9.01 13.80 5.80
C ASN A 64 -9.23 14.25 4.35
N ALA A 65 -10.30 14.99 4.04
CA ALA A 65 -10.68 15.33 2.67
C ALA A 65 -9.57 16.07 1.89
N ALA A 66 -8.90 17.03 2.53
CA ALA A 66 -7.81 17.78 1.90
C ALA A 66 -6.57 16.91 1.64
N GLU A 67 -6.24 16.01 2.55
CA GLU A 67 -5.12 15.07 2.38
C GLU A 67 -5.41 14.05 1.27
N MET A 68 -6.64 13.53 1.24
CA MET A 68 -7.10 12.62 0.20
C MET A 68 -6.98 13.25 -1.19
N ALA A 69 -7.38 14.51 -1.35
CA ALA A 69 -7.23 15.27 -2.59
C ALA A 69 -5.75 15.48 -2.98
N ALA A 70 -4.89 15.83 -2.03
CA ALA A 70 -3.47 16.02 -2.27
C ALA A 70 -2.77 14.71 -2.70
N LEU A 71 -3.12 13.57 -2.08
CA LEU A 71 -2.59 12.26 -2.44
C LEU A 71 -3.08 11.81 -3.82
N ALA A 72 -4.36 11.99 -4.14
CA ALA A 72 -4.88 11.68 -5.47
C ALA A 72 -4.21 12.53 -6.56
N GLU A 73 -4.00 13.82 -6.31
CA GLU A 73 -3.26 14.68 -7.23
C GLU A 73 -1.82 14.19 -7.44
N LYS A 74 -1.10 13.91 -6.34
CA LYS A 74 0.26 13.35 -6.39
C LYS A 74 0.29 12.05 -7.20
N TRP A 75 -0.65 11.14 -6.95
CA TRP A 75 -0.72 9.84 -7.62
C TRP A 75 -1.02 9.97 -9.11
N SER A 76 -1.96 10.84 -9.49
CA SER A 76 -2.32 11.09 -10.90
C SER A 76 -1.19 11.65 -11.76
N ASN A 77 -0.19 12.29 -11.14
CA ASN A 77 0.96 12.91 -11.80
C ASN A 77 2.22 12.02 -11.75
N ALA A 78 2.19 10.90 -11.04
CA ALA A 78 3.34 10.02 -10.88
C ALA A 78 3.57 9.14 -12.11
N GLU A 79 4.80 8.67 -12.28
CA GLU A 79 5.10 7.63 -13.26
C GLU A 79 4.41 6.32 -12.85
N LEU A 80 3.69 5.71 -13.79
CA LEU A 80 2.95 4.48 -13.54
C LEU A 80 3.83 3.26 -13.77
N PRO A 81 3.74 2.24 -12.89
CA PRO A 81 4.35 0.94 -13.17
C PRO A 81 3.87 0.38 -14.51
N SER A 82 4.75 -0.31 -15.24
CA SER A 82 4.49 -0.77 -16.60
C SER A 82 3.22 -1.62 -16.74
N LYS A 83 2.93 -2.49 -15.76
CA LYS A 83 1.74 -3.37 -15.72
C LYS A 83 0.40 -2.64 -15.66
N VAL A 84 0.39 -1.39 -15.20
CA VAL A 84 -0.82 -0.54 -15.07
C VAL A 84 -0.70 0.77 -15.86
N ASN A 85 0.36 0.95 -16.66
CA ASN A 85 0.54 2.15 -17.48
C ASN A 85 -0.28 2.05 -18.78
N ASN A 86 -1.60 2.09 -18.63
CA ASN A 86 -2.56 2.07 -19.73
C ASN A 86 -3.57 3.22 -19.59
N ASP A 87 -4.37 3.45 -20.63
CA ASP A 87 -5.27 4.62 -20.69
C ASP A 87 -6.42 4.54 -19.68
N GLU A 88 -6.88 3.33 -19.33
CA GLU A 88 -7.94 3.12 -18.35
C GLU A 88 -7.49 3.50 -16.94
N VAL A 89 -6.32 3.03 -16.50
CA VAL A 89 -5.76 3.40 -15.19
C VAL A 89 -5.46 4.90 -15.13
N LYS A 90 -4.94 5.48 -16.21
CA LYS A 90 -4.73 6.94 -16.28
C LYS A 90 -6.05 7.71 -16.14
N ALA A 91 -7.10 7.26 -16.82
CA ALA A 91 -8.42 7.88 -16.71
C ALA A 91 -8.96 7.77 -15.28
N ASN A 92 -8.87 6.60 -14.65
CA ASN A 92 -9.32 6.39 -13.27
C ASN A 92 -8.54 7.26 -12.26
N LEU A 93 -7.23 7.44 -12.43
CA LEU A 93 -6.44 8.34 -11.59
C LEU A 93 -6.83 9.82 -11.77
N GLN A 94 -7.16 10.24 -12.99
CA GLN A 94 -7.65 11.61 -13.25
C GLN A 94 -9.05 11.82 -12.66
N SER A 95 -9.93 10.81 -12.76
CA SER A 95 -11.21 10.81 -12.06
C SER A 95 -11.00 10.90 -10.57
N LEU A 96 -10.11 10.08 -9.98
CA LEU A 96 -9.85 10.09 -8.54
C LEU A 96 -9.35 11.46 -8.07
N LYS A 97 -8.43 12.08 -8.82
CA LYS A 97 -8.00 13.46 -8.56
C LYS A 97 -9.17 14.44 -8.58
N THR A 98 -10.03 14.37 -9.59
CA THR A 98 -11.14 15.32 -9.77
C THR A 98 -12.19 15.15 -8.67
N GLU A 99 -12.60 13.91 -8.41
CA GLU A 99 -13.63 13.58 -7.43
C GLU A 99 -13.17 13.84 -6.00
N THR A 100 -11.90 13.61 -5.67
CA THR A 100 -11.37 13.94 -4.33
C THR A 100 -11.26 15.45 -4.11
N ALA A 101 -10.95 16.23 -5.15
CA ALA A 101 -11.01 17.69 -5.08
C ALA A 101 -12.46 18.18 -4.86
N ALA A 102 -13.42 17.62 -5.60
CA ALA A 102 -14.84 17.92 -5.41
C ALA A 102 -15.34 17.52 -4.02
N PHE A 103 -14.88 16.38 -3.48
CA PHE A 103 -15.17 15.95 -2.11
C PHE A 103 -14.62 16.94 -1.08
N ALA A 104 -13.40 17.47 -1.27
CA ALA A 104 -12.82 18.49 -0.40
C ALA A 104 -13.59 19.81 -0.40
N GLU A 105 -14.27 20.15 -1.51
CA GLU A 105 -15.21 21.27 -1.57
C GLU A 105 -16.55 20.93 -0.88
N LEU A 106 -17.08 19.73 -1.15
CA LEU A 106 -18.35 19.25 -0.62
C LEU A 106 -18.39 19.24 0.91
N VAL A 107 -17.32 18.79 1.56
CA VAL A 107 -17.25 18.73 3.03
C VAL A 107 -17.32 20.10 3.69
N GLN A 108 -17.05 21.19 2.96
CA GLN A 108 -17.20 22.56 3.46
C GLN A 108 -18.68 22.99 3.51
N GLY A 109 -19.54 22.37 2.69
CA GLY A 109 -20.98 22.62 2.64
C GLY A 109 -21.78 21.91 3.73
N GLY A 110 -21.24 20.84 4.32
CA GLY A 110 -21.83 20.15 5.48
C GLY A 110 -23.06 19.27 5.19
N ASP A 111 -23.35 18.95 3.92
CA ASP A 111 -24.40 17.98 3.58
C ASP A 111 -23.92 16.55 3.84
N GLU A 112 -24.26 16.00 5.01
CA GLU A 112 -23.82 14.67 5.44
C GLU A 112 -24.21 13.54 4.48
N ALA A 113 -25.39 13.64 3.86
CA ALA A 113 -25.87 12.61 2.93
C ALA A 113 -25.07 12.64 1.63
N ALA A 114 -24.79 13.83 1.11
CA ALA A 114 -23.94 14.00 -0.06
C ALA A 114 -22.49 13.57 0.23
N ILE A 115 -21.95 13.93 1.41
CA ILE A 115 -20.60 13.52 1.85
C ILE A 115 -20.49 11.99 1.88
N GLY A 116 -21.46 11.31 2.49
CA GLY A 116 -21.46 9.85 2.56
C GLY A 116 -21.56 9.17 1.18
N ALA A 117 -22.37 9.72 0.28
CA ALA A 117 -22.48 9.22 -1.10
C ALA A 117 -21.16 9.38 -1.86
N SER A 118 -20.60 10.59 -1.86
CA SER A 118 -19.33 10.89 -2.54
C SER A 118 -18.16 10.07 -1.98
N LEU A 119 -18.10 9.87 -0.65
CA LEU A 119 -17.07 9.03 -0.04
C LEU A 119 -17.16 7.56 -0.48
N LYS A 120 -18.38 7.03 -0.66
CA LYS A 120 -18.59 5.69 -1.20
C LYS A 120 -18.11 5.60 -2.65
N ASP A 121 -18.44 6.58 -3.48
CA ASP A 121 -18.03 6.59 -4.89
C ASP A 121 -16.50 6.67 -5.02
N LEU A 122 -15.82 7.44 -4.16
CA LEU A 122 -14.36 7.49 -4.08
C LEU A 122 -13.74 6.15 -3.66
N HIS A 123 -14.35 5.46 -2.70
CA HIS A 123 -13.91 4.14 -2.26
C HIS A 123 -14.04 3.10 -3.38
N ASP A 124 -15.14 3.11 -4.12
CA ASP A 124 -15.35 2.20 -5.25
C ASP A 124 -14.33 2.47 -6.37
N LEU A 125 -14.08 3.76 -6.71
CA LEU A 125 -13.06 4.14 -7.69
C LEU A 125 -11.63 3.73 -7.27
N PHE A 126 -11.32 3.81 -5.97
CA PHE A 126 -10.07 3.27 -5.44
C PHE A 126 -9.96 1.76 -5.67
N HIS A 127 -11.04 1.01 -5.43
CA HIS A 127 -11.04 -0.42 -5.69
C HIS A 127 -10.86 -0.78 -7.17
N ASP A 128 -11.38 0.02 -8.10
CA ASP A 128 -11.11 -0.19 -9.52
C ASP A 128 -9.61 -0.07 -9.85
N LEU A 129 -8.90 0.88 -9.23
CA LEU A 129 -7.45 1.04 -9.37
C LEU A 129 -6.67 -0.11 -8.72
N GLN A 130 -7.10 -0.54 -7.53
CA GLN A 130 -6.51 -1.67 -6.81
C GLN A 130 -6.70 -2.98 -7.60
N ASP A 131 -7.89 -3.19 -8.17
CA ASP A 131 -8.19 -4.32 -9.03
C ASP A 131 -7.30 -4.33 -10.28
N ALA A 132 -7.09 -3.17 -10.92
CA ALA A 132 -6.19 -3.06 -12.05
C ALA A 132 -4.74 -3.43 -11.67
N TRP A 133 -4.29 -3.06 -10.47
CA TRP A 133 -2.97 -3.44 -9.95
C TRP A 133 -2.80 -4.96 -9.81
N TYR A 134 -3.76 -5.62 -9.15
CA TYR A 134 -3.67 -7.06 -8.90
C TYR A 134 -3.94 -7.88 -10.17
N LYS A 135 -4.90 -7.48 -11.02
CA LYS A 135 -5.16 -8.14 -12.31
C LYS A 135 -4.06 -7.90 -13.33
N GLY A 136 -3.41 -6.73 -13.30
CA GLY A 136 -2.27 -6.41 -14.17
C GLY A 136 -1.03 -7.29 -13.90
N GLY A 137 -0.96 -7.93 -12.72
CA GLY A 137 0.04 -8.95 -12.39
C GLY A 137 -0.39 -10.39 -12.71
N GLU A 138 -1.68 -10.64 -12.89
CA GLU A 138 -2.24 -11.98 -13.06
C GLU A 138 -2.69 -12.26 -14.49
N HIS A 139 -1.84 -12.99 -15.22
CA HIS A 139 -2.34 -14.13 -15.96
C HIS A 139 -2.93 -15.16 -14.98
N GLY A 140 -4.15 -14.87 -14.51
CA GLY A 140 -5.10 -15.81 -13.91
C GLY A 140 -5.00 -16.04 -12.41
N HIS A 141 -5.92 -15.46 -11.65
CA HIS A 141 -6.81 -16.22 -10.77
C HIS A 141 -8.21 -15.60 -10.72
N GLN A 142 -9.21 -16.37 -11.19
CA GLN A 142 -10.62 -16.04 -11.02
C GLN A 142 -11.01 -16.19 -9.55
N HIS A 143 -11.50 -15.12 -8.93
CA HIS A 143 -12.25 -15.20 -7.69
C HIS A 143 -13.75 -15.06 -7.98
N LYS A 144 -14.47 -16.17 -7.77
CA LYS A 144 -15.94 -16.20 -7.68
C LYS A 144 -16.35 -15.67 -6.31
N HIS A 145 -17.40 -14.85 -6.30
CA HIS A 145 -18.18 -14.46 -5.12
C HIS A 145 -18.84 -15.65 -4.45
#